data_AF-Q1WKC2-F1
#
_entry.id   AF-Q1WKC2-F1
#
_cell.length_a   1.000
_cell.length_b   1.000
_cell.length_c   1.000
_cell.angle_alpha   90.00
_cell.angle_beta   90.00
_cell.angle_gamma   90.00
#
_symmetry.space_group_name_H-M   'P 1'
#
loop_
_entity.id
_entity.type
_entity.pdbx_description
1 polymer ?
#
loop_
_entity_poly.entity_id
_entity_poly.type
_entity_poly.pdbx_seq_one_letter_code
_entity_poly.pdbx_strand_id
1 'polypeptide(L)'
;MSTMPVTLRTTATVFLLCGICALDVSKASNLPVAYKQYVTINGRKLDGEAVLTLCTMKKLLDGVADRADFLERQSWKYLKVAREIFQKVSEHDDMRAALGQKMLDQMRGVQRVANRTKRSVEETWEKAKRAAANSSKVLKELLKWHCINKEAIRDSFDHMANANCDPSAYKHDYHRNFGHDDARAYVIYCEYKSIPAAKTDVTFSNMEGAVEAWNRAKPKADARDAVECSSGHSSRSASSSDKPCTLLESWRWDYDAARYAILKLETLVRNSLGVTHYAQRFQQIGRESLAQYLEWKKAAEARAAEEEAKRQAAEKAAEEARKALEEAEARRVAAEEQAEARRLEAEKAEKAKEAGQPVSEEKKKMLLEAVEEAEATEKAAEKQVKDSRKAFEEAEEERVKATEDAEVARWDKEGAEESEEELKKDVEKLAEELKEESKESGEEDDVNADHDDEGSEAKSGWIGTTKVLIFLIPLLLLLLGLLVFFVIRGRRKAEVKDDISIGEANAKSKNTKTAAGFDSDI
;
A
#
# COMPACT_ATOMS: atom_id res chain seq x y z
N MET A 1 52.90 -4.49 -39.89
CA MET A 1 52.06 -3.50 -39.17
C MET A 1 50.84 -3.25 -40.04
N SER A 2 49.76 -3.99 -39.83
CA SER A 2 48.71 -3.76 -38.81
C SER A 2 47.60 -2.89 -39.41
N THR A 3 46.53 -3.56 -39.82
CA THR A 3 45.32 -3.00 -40.42
C THR A 3 44.28 -2.68 -39.35
N MET A 4 43.59 -1.55 -39.50
CA MET A 4 42.28 -1.12 -38.94
C MET A 4 42.31 0.33 -38.40
N PRO A 5 41.18 1.06 -38.40
CA PRO A 5 40.04 0.95 -39.30
C PRO A 5 39.54 2.31 -39.86
N VAL A 6 38.91 2.27 -41.04
CA VAL A 6 38.32 3.44 -41.72
C VAL A 6 37.03 3.96 -41.03
N THR A 7 36.60 3.32 -39.93
CA THR A 7 35.37 3.66 -39.18
C THR A 7 35.45 4.91 -38.29
N LEU A 8 36.64 5.48 -38.06
CA LEU A 8 36.78 6.73 -37.29
C LEU A 8 36.56 8.01 -38.12
N ARG A 9 36.72 7.97 -39.44
CA ARG A 9 36.58 9.18 -40.28
C ARG A 9 35.13 9.51 -40.59
N THR A 10 34.28 8.52 -40.87
CA THR A 10 32.85 8.75 -41.13
C THR A 10 32.07 9.18 -39.90
N THR A 11 32.40 8.67 -38.71
CA THR A 11 31.79 9.14 -37.45
C THR A 11 32.18 10.57 -37.13
N ALA A 12 33.45 10.95 -37.30
CA ALA A 12 33.91 12.33 -37.10
C ALA A 12 33.19 13.34 -38.03
N THR A 13 32.95 13.01 -39.31
CA THR A 13 32.23 13.91 -40.22
C THR A 13 30.74 14.04 -39.86
N VAL A 14 30.09 12.97 -39.38
CA VAL A 14 28.69 13.05 -38.91
C VAL A 14 28.58 13.90 -37.64
N PHE A 15 29.52 13.76 -36.69
CA PHE A 15 29.55 14.62 -35.51
C PHE A 15 29.90 16.09 -35.84
N LEU A 16 30.75 16.36 -36.83
CA LEU A 16 31.02 17.72 -37.30
C LEU A 16 29.84 18.34 -38.06
N LEU A 17 29.10 17.58 -38.88
CA LEU A 17 27.90 18.07 -39.54
C LEU A 17 26.75 18.33 -38.56
N CYS A 18 26.60 17.51 -37.50
CA CYS A 18 25.69 17.83 -36.40
C CYS A 18 26.18 19.02 -35.54
N GLY A 19 27.50 19.16 -35.36
CA GLY A 19 28.11 20.24 -34.58
C GLY A 19 28.06 21.62 -35.24
N ILE A 20 28.21 21.68 -36.58
CA ILE A 20 28.14 22.95 -37.33
C ILE A 20 26.70 23.47 -37.44
N CYS A 21 25.69 22.60 -37.35
CA CYS A 21 24.30 23.03 -37.13
C CYS A 21 24.06 23.64 -35.73
N ALA A 22 24.99 23.48 -34.79
CA ALA A 22 24.92 24.05 -33.44
C ALA A 22 25.90 25.23 -33.21
N LEU A 23 26.74 25.56 -34.19
CA LEU A 23 27.83 26.54 -34.05
C LEU A 23 27.91 27.54 -35.22
N ASP A 24 26.81 28.24 -35.47
CA ASP A 24 26.87 29.67 -35.85
C ASP A 24 25.97 30.52 -34.94
N VAL A 25 26.06 30.22 -33.64
CA VAL A 25 25.30 30.82 -32.53
C VAL A 25 26.05 32.02 -31.93
N SER A 26 27.04 32.56 -32.66
CA SER A 26 27.94 33.64 -32.22
C SER A 26 27.31 35.04 -32.20
N LYS A 27 26.08 35.19 -32.73
CA LYS A 27 25.21 36.37 -32.57
C LYS A 27 23.98 36.14 -31.67
N ALA A 28 23.93 35.02 -30.94
CA ALA A 28 22.84 34.73 -29.99
C ALA A 28 23.17 35.19 -28.55
N SER A 29 23.67 36.43 -28.39
CA SER A 29 24.29 36.91 -27.16
C SER A 29 23.35 37.18 -25.97
N ASN A 30 22.04 36.97 -26.10
CA ASN A 30 21.06 37.15 -25.01
C ASN A 30 19.85 36.20 -25.13
N LEU A 31 19.96 34.97 -24.62
CA LEU A 31 18.82 34.09 -24.37
C LEU A 31 19.19 32.98 -23.36
N PRO A 32 18.36 32.70 -22.34
CA PRO A 32 18.04 31.32 -21.98
C PRO A 32 17.19 30.76 -23.12
N VAL A 33 17.84 30.06 -24.05
CA VAL A 33 17.27 29.64 -25.36
C VAL A 33 16.02 28.73 -25.22
N ALA A 34 15.77 28.17 -24.04
CA ALA A 34 14.72 27.19 -23.76
C ALA A 34 13.27 27.64 -24.03
N TYR A 35 12.97 28.95 -24.04
CA TYR A 35 11.57 29.46 -24.06
C TYR A 35 11.13 30.16 -25.36
N LYS A 36 12.03 30.35 -26.34
CA LYS A 36 11.70 31.06 -27.58
C LYS A 36 11.91 30.20 -28.83
N GLN A 37 10.96 29.30 -29.10
CA GLN A 37 10.91 28.56 -30.36
C GLN A 37 10.39 29.44 -31.52
N TYR A 38 11.24 30.35 -32.01
CA TYR A 38 11.19 30.84 -33.39
C TYR A 38 11.90 29.80 -34.27
N VAL A 39 11.33 29.28 -35.38
CA VAL A 39 11.98 28.27 -36.25
C VAL A 39 11.46 28.38 -37.69
N THR A 40 12.29 28.49 -38.74
CA THR A 40 11.85 28.76 -40.13
C THR A 40 11.48 27.53 -40.96
N ILE A 41 10.41 27.62 -41.79
CA ILE A 41 10.29 27.06 -43.15
C ILE A 41 9.30 27.97 -43.93
N ASN A 42 9.79 28.64 -44.98
CA ASN A 42 9.02 29.34 -46.03
C ASN A 42 8.14 30.55 -45.63
N GLY A 43 8.33 31.17 -44.45
CA GLY A 43 7.66 32.43 -44.09
C GLY A 43 6.13 32.35 -44.05
N ARG A 44 5.56 31.18 -43.70
CA ARG A 44 4.11 30.98 -43.65
C ARG A 44 3.48 31.75 -42.49
N LYS A 45 2.31 32.35 -42.76
CA LYS A 45 1.43 32.96 -41.77
C LYS A 45 0.70 31.91 -40.94
N LEU A 46 0.03 32.32 -39.86
CA LEU A 46 -0.87 31.45 -39.10
C LEU A 46 -2.09 31.08 -39.96
N ASP A 47 -2.27 29.79 -40.23
CA ASP A 47 -3.30 29.27 -41.13
C ASP A 47 -4.49 28.63 -40.38
N GLY A 48 -5.50 28.23 -41.15
CA GLY A 48 -6.71 27.59 -40.66
C GLY A 48 -6.55 26.18 -40.09
N GLU A 49 -5.38 25.55 -40.07
CA GLU A 49 -5.10 24.29 -39.38
C GLU A 49 -4.38 24.57 -38.05
N ALA A 50 -3.40 25.48 -38.08
CA ALA A 50 -2.70 25.96 -36.90
C ALA A 50 -3.65 26.61 -35.89
N VAL A 51 -4.57 27.47 -36.36
CA VAL A 51 -5.61 28.07 -35.51
C VAL A 51 -6.57 27.02 -34.92
N LEU A 52 -6.99 26.03 -35.71
CA LEU A 52 -7.89 24.97 -35.26
C LEU A 52 -7.25 24.21 -34.08
N THR A 53 -5.94 24.02 -34.17
CA THR A 53 -5.19 23.33 -33.13
C THR A 53 -5.05 24.20 -31.87
N LEU A 54 -4.65 25.48 -31.99
CA LEU A 54 -4.60 26.39 -30.83
C LEU A 54 -5.95 26.51 -30.12
N CYS A 55 -7.05 26.53 -30.87
CA CYS A 55 -8.39 26.52 -30.31
C CYS A 55 -8.79 25.18 -29.68
N THR A 56 -8.30 24.05 -30.20
CA THR A 56 -8.47 22.73 -29.55
C THR A 56 -7.72 22.69 -28.22
N MET A 57 -6.48 23.17 -28.19
CA MET A 57 -5.66 23.29 -26.98
C MET A 57 -6.32 24.22 -25.96
N LYS A 58 -6.85 25.37 -26.40
CA LYS A 58 -7.60 26.26 -25.50
C LYS A 58 -8.85 25.60 -24.91
N LYS A 59 -9.68 24.92 -25.71
CA LYS A 59 -10.87 24.22 -25.19
C LYS A 59 -10.51 23.11 -24.20
N LEU A 60 -9.42 22.37 -24.46
CA LEU A 60 -8.90 21.37 -23.51
C LEU A 60 -8.51 22.01 -22.17
N LEU A 61 -7.76 23.13 -22.19
CA LEU A 61 -7.39 23.85 -20.96
C LEU A 61 -8.59 24.39 -20.20
N ASP A 62 -9.58 24.94 -20.91
CA ASP A 62 -10.79 25.48 -20.29
C ASP A 62 -11.59 24.38 -19.55
N GLY A 63 -11.52 23.13 -20.00
CA GLY A 63 -12.10 21.96 -19.31
C GLY A 63 -11.21 21.30 -18.25
N VAL A 64 -9.95 21.72 -18.05
CA VAL A 64 -9.04 21.08 -17.07
C VAL A 64 -9.57 21.21 -15.65
N ALA A 65 -10.22 22.33 -15.31
CA ALA A 65 -10.79 22.54 -13.98
C ALA A 65 -11.85 21.47 -13.64
N ASP A 66 -12.86 21.31 -14.50
CA ASP A 66 -13.92 20.32 -14.30
C ASP A 66 -13.39 18.88 -14.25
N ARG A 67 -12.40 18.56 -15.10
CA ARG A 67 -11.75 17.25 -15.11
C ARG A 67 -10.93 17.00 -13.85
N ALA A 68 -10.18 18.00 -13.39
CA ALA A 68 -9.40 17.90 -12.15
C ALA A 68 -10.35 17.69 -10.95
N ASP A 69 -11.41 18.50 -10.82
CA ASP A 69 -12.43 18.37 -9.77
C ASP A 69 -13.13 16.99 -9.83
N PHE A 70 -13.36 16.44 -11.02
CA PHE A 70 -13.89 15.08 -11.17
C PHE A 70 -12.91 14.02 -10.63
N LEU A 71 -11.64 14.04 -11.05
CA LEU A 71 -10.63 13.05 -10.66
C LEU A 71 -10.30 13.13 -9.16
N GLU A 72 -10.28 14.34 -8.62
CA GLU A 72 -10.09 14.61 -7.20
C GLU A 72 -11.24 13.99 -6.38
N ARG A 73 -12.51 14.29 -6.72
CA ARG A 73 -13.70 13.66 -6.10
C ARG A 73 -13.73 12.13 -6.19
N GLN A 74 -13.29 11.54 -7.31
CA GLN A 74 -13.18 10.08 -7.41
C GLN A 74 -12.11 9.52 -6.46
N SER A 75 -10.95 10.17 -6.36
CA SER A 75 -9.89 9.78 -5.41
C SER A 75 -10.40 9.83 -3.97
N TRP A 76 -11.09 10.92 -3.60
CA TRP A 76 -11.71 11.09 -2.28
C TRP A 76 -12.71 10.00 -1.93
N LYS A 77 -13.60 9.66 -2.88
CA LYS A 77 -14.60 8.60 -2.70
C LYS A 77 -13.93 7.27 -2.32
N TYR A 78 -12.87 6.88 -3.02
CA TYR A 78 -12.13 5.65 -2.75
C TYR A 78 -11.36 5.71 -1.42
N LEU A 79 -10.59 6.77 -1.19
CA LEU A 79 -9.82 6.94 0.06
C LEU A 79 -10.72 6.99 1.30
N LYS A 80 -11.93 7.54 1.19
CA LYS A 80 -12.93 7.52 2.27
C LYS A 80 -13.37 6.09 2.63
N VAL A 81 -13.77 5.29 1.63
CA VAL A 81 -14.17 3.89 1.86
C VAL A 81 -13.02 3.07 2.46
N ALA A 82 -11.79 3.27 1.97
CA ALA A 82 -10.62 2.60 2.54
C ALA A 82 -10.39 2.99 4.02
N ARG A 83 -10.50 4.28 4.36
CA ARG A 83 -10.36 4.78 5.75
C ARG A 83 -11.43 4.17 6.67
N GLU A 84 -12.69 4.18 6.25
CA GLU A 84 -13.81 3.61 7.03
C GLU A 84 -13.61 2.11 7.29
N ILE A 85 -13.05 1.37 6.34
CA ILE A 85 -12.72 -0.05 6.52
C ILE A 85 -11.56 -0.21 7.50
N PHE A 86 -10.45 0.51 7.31
CA PHE A 86 -9.31 0.41 8.22
C PHE A 86 -9.66 0.80 9.66
N GLN A 87 -10.49 1.83 9.84
CA GLN A 87 -10.99 2.25 11.14
C GLN A 87 -11.77 1.12 11.82
N LYS A 88 -12.72 0.49 11.12
CA LYS A 88 -13.49 -0.67 11.65
C LYS A 88 -12.63 -1.86 12.02
N VAL A 89 -11.53 -2.11 11.31
CA VAL A 89 -10.56 -3.17 11.67
C VAL A 89 -9.73 -2.75 12.89
N SER A 90 -9.31 -1.49 12.97
CA SER A 90 -8.53 -0.96 14.09
C SER A 90 -9.30 -0.80 15.40
N GLU A 91 -10.62 -0.64 15.35
CA GLU A 91 -11.51 -0.45 16.52
C GLU A 91 -12.09 -1.76 17.08
N HIS A 92 -11.85 -2.92 16.45
CA HIS A 92 -12.44 -4.20 16.84
C HIS A 92 -11.38 -5.16 17.38
N ASP A 93 -11.24 -5.24 18.70
CA ASP A 93 -10.19 -6.00 19.41
C ASP A 93 -10.04 -7.45 18.91
N ASP A 94 -11.12 -8.27 18.93
CA ASP A 94 -11.04 -9.66 18.43
C ASP A 94 -10.59 -9.77 16.97
N MET A 95 -10.99 -8.83 16.10
CA MET A 95 -10.60 -8.85 14.68
C MET A 95 -9.11 -8.55 14.51
N ARG A 96 -8.53 -7.74 15.41
CA ARG A 96 -7.09 -7.44 15.42
C ARG A 96 -6.28 -8.62 15.92
N ALA A 97 -6.71 -9.25 17.02
CA ALA A 97 -6.11 -10.46 17.55
C ALA A 97 -6.12 -11.57 16.48
N ALA A 98 -7.26 -11.80 15.84
CA ALA A 98 -7.42 -12.77 14.77
C ALA A 98 -6.57 -12.50 13.51
N LEU A 99 -6.30 -11.22 13.17
CA LEU A 99 -5.42 -10.85 12.06
C LEU A 99 -3.93 -11.01 12.36
N GLY A 100 -3.54 -10.80 13.62
CA GLY A 100 -2.16 -10.83 14.10
C GLY A 100 -1.28 -9.69 13.57
N GLN A 101 -0.17 -9.45 14.27
CA GLN A 101 0.67 -8.25 14.07
C GLN A 101 1.18 -8.08 12.62
N LYS A 102 1.55 -9.18 11.95
CA LYS A 102 2.02 -9.16 10.55
C LYS A 102 1.00 -8.56 9.57
N MET A 103 -0.31 -8.80 9.76
CA MET A 103 -1.33 -8.20 8.90
C MET A 103 -1.64 -6.77 9.31
N LEU A 104 -1.60 -6.45 10.61
CA LEU A 104 -1.72 -5.08 11.10
C LEU A 104 -0.59 -4.18 10.57
N ASP A 105 0.65 -4.66 10.53
CA ASP A 105 1.80 -3.95 9.94
C ASP A 105 1.61 -3.70 8.43
N GLN A 106 1.09 -4.68 7.69
CA GLN A 106 0.75 -4.50 6.27
C GLN A 106 -0.38 -3.47 6.10
N MET A 107 -1.40 -3.50 6.96
CA MET A 107 -2.50 -2.52 6.98
C MET A 107 -1.97 -1.10 7.24
N ARG A 108 -1.09 -0.90 8.23
CA ARG A 108 -0.37 0.37 8.48
C ARG A 108 0.48 0.80 7.29
N GLY A 109 1.08 -0.15 6.58
CA GLY A 109 1.75 0.08 5.29
C GLY A 109 0.83 0.71 4.24
N VAL A 110 -0.37 0.14 4.05
CA VAL A 110 -1.37 0.65 3.09
C VAL A 110 -1.99 1.98 3.55
N GLN A 111 -2.24 2.17 4.84
CA GLN A 111 -2.69 3.46 5.40
C GLN A 111 -1.69 4.60 5.11
N ARG A 112 -0.38 4.36 5.25
CA ARG A 112 0.66 5.35 4.89
C ARG A 112 0.66 5.67 3.39
N VAL A 113 0.39 4.69 2.52
CA VAL A 113 0.19 4.92 1.08
C VAL A 113 -1.08 5.75 0.81
N ALA A 114 -2.18 5.50 1.55
CA ALA A 114 -3.41 6.28 1.47
C ALA A 114 -3.17 7.76 1.85
N ASN A 115 -2.47 8.02 2.95
CA ASN A 115 -2.16 9.38 3.42
C ASN A 115 -1.17 10.14 2.53
N ARG A 116 -0.26 9.45 1.83
CA ARG A 116 0.59 10.05 0.78
C ARG A 116 -0.19 10.32 -0.50
N THR A 117 -1.09 9.41 -0.88
CA THR A 117 -1.99 9.56 -2.04
C THR A 117 -2.91 10.75 -1.83
N LYS A 118 -3.48 10.92 -0.62
CA LYS A 118 -4.27 12.08 -0.19
C LYS A 118 -3.58 13.40 -0.57
N ARG A 119 -2.43 13.68 0.05
CA ARG A 119 -1.65 14.92 -0.17
C ARG A 119 -1.29 15.11 -1.64
N SER A 120 -0.88 14.03 -2.31
CA SER A 120 -0.56 14.06 -3.74
C SER A 120 -1.76 14.43 -4.62
N VAL A 121 -3.00 14.14 -4.24
CA VAL A 121 -4.21 14.55 -4.98
C VAL A 121 -4.40 16.06 -4.86
N GLU A 122 -4.42 16.57 -3.62
CA GLU A 122 -4.58 18.01 -3.30
C GLU A 122 -3.56 18.88 -4.05
N GLU A 123 -2.26 18.57 -3.92
CA GLU A 123 -1.16 19.28 -4.60
C GLU A 123 -1.28 19.26 -6.13
N THR A 124 -1.68 18.11 -6.70
CA THR A 124 -1.71 17.93 -8.16
C THR A 124 -2.95 18.57 -8.78
N TRP A 125 -4.06 18.58 -8.05
CA TRP A 125 -5.30 19.26 -8.42
C TRP A 125 -5.08 20.77 -8.51
N GLU A 126 -4.49 21.38 -7.47
CA GLU A 126 -4.09 22.80 -7.48
C GLU A 126 -3.16 23.12 -8.66
N LYS A 127 -2.11 22.29 -8.86
CA LYS A 127 -1.16 22.47 -9.96
C LYS A 127 -1.84 22.40 -11.33
N ALA A 128 -2.78 21.48 -11.53
CA ALA A 128 -3.50 21.34 -12.79
C ALA A 128 -4.33 22.60 -13.12
N LYS A 129 -5.10 23.10 -12.14
CA LYS A 129 -5.97 24.27 -12.31
C LYS A 129 -5.17 25.55 -12.56
N ARG A 130 -4.09 25.76 -11.79
CA ARG A 130 -3.21 26.93 -11.93
C ARG A 130 -2.51 26.97 -13.28
N ALA A 131 -1.89 25.86 -13.69
CA ALA A 131 -1.23 25.76 -14.99
C ALA A 131 -2.22 25.93 -16.15
N ALA A 132 -3.40 25.32 -16.08
CA ALA A 132 -4.41 25.48 -17.11
C ALA A 132 -4.91 26.92 -17.25
N ALA A 133 -5.17 27.61 -16.14
CA ALA A 133 -5.57 29.01 -16.12
C ALA A 133 -4.50 29.92 -16.73
N ASN A 134 -3.22 29.73 -16.37
CA ASN A 134 -2.09 30.47 -16.93
C ASN A 134 -1.99 30.27 -18.45
N SER A 135 -1.94 29.02 -18.91
CA SER A 135 -1.84 28.71 -20.34
C SER A 135 -3.06 29.22 -21.13
N SER A 136 -4.27 29.11 -20.59
CA SER A 136 -5.50 29.56 -21.27
C SER A 136 -5.55 31.08 -21.37
N LYS A 137 -5.07 31.81 -20.35
CA LYS A 137 -4.93 33.28 -20.38
C LYS A 137 -3.98 33.73 -21.49
N VAL A 138 -2.81 33.09 -21.61
CA VAL A 138 -1.82 33.44 -22.65
C VAL A 138 -2.36 33.08 -24.05
N LEU A 139 -2.96 31.90 -24.23
CA LEU A 139 -3.59 31.53 -25.51
C LEU A 139 -4.74 32.46 -25.88
N LYS A 140 -5.55 32.92 -24.93
CA LYS A 140 -6.66 33.86 -25.17
C LYS A 140 -6.16 35.19 -25.73
N GLU A 141 -5.09 35.77 -25.17
CA GLU A 141 -4.52 37.01 -25.70
C GLU A 141 -3.83 36.81 -27.05
N LEU A 142 -3.16 35.67 -27.26
CA LEU A 142 -2.57 35.28 -28.55
C LEU A 142 -3.64 35.19 -29.65
N LEU A 143 -4.73 34.45 -29.41
CA LEU A 143 -5.84 34.27 -30.36
C LEU A 143 -6.56 35.60 -30.66
N LYS A 144 -6.60 36.51 -29.68
CA LYS A 144 -7.19 37.84 -29.83
C LYS A 144 -6.33 38.79 -30.67
N TRP A 145 -5.01 38.79 -30.50
CA TRP A 145 -4.16 39.85 -31.04
C TRP A 145 -3.25 39.44 -32.20
N HIS A 146 -2.93 38.15 -32.39
CA HIS A 146 -1.86 37.75 -33.32
C HIS A 146 -2.13 38.17 -34.77
N CYS A 147 -3.38 38.08 -35.25
CA CYS A 147 -3.76 38.45 -36.61
C CYS A 147 -4.02 39.95 -36.82
N ILE A 148 -4.06 40.77 -35.75
CA ILE A 148 -4.37 42.20 -35.82
C ILE A 148 -3.07 43.00 -35.95
N ASN A 149 -2.90 43.76 -37.05
CA ASN A 149 -1.83 44.74 -37.13
C ASN A 149 -2.19 45.98 -36.28
N LYS A 150 -1.57 46.09 -35.11
CA LYS A 150 -1.81 47.20 -34.16
C LYS A 150 -1.22 48.54 -34.59
N GLU A 151 -0.28 48.56 -35.53
CA GLU A 151 0.36 49.79 -35.99
C GLU A 151 -0.48 50.46 -37.07
N ALA A 152 -1.10 49.68 -37.98
CA ALA A 152 -2.10 50.18 -38.93
C ALA A 152 -3.27 50.92 -38.27
N ILE A 153 -3.65 50.55 -37.03
CA ILE A 153 -4.71 51.21 -36.24
C ILE A 153 -4.37 52.67 -35.89
N ARG A 154 -3.09 53.07 -35.89
CA ARG A 154 -2.68 54.45 -35.53
C ARG A 154 -2.64 55.40 -36.72
N ASP A 155 -2.30 54.90 -37.90
CA ASP A 155 -1.95 55.75 -39.05
C ASP A 155 -3.03 55.80 -40.15
N SER A 156 -4.04 54.91 -40.12
CA SER A 156 -5.27 55.10 -40.92
C SER A 156 -6.51 54.58 -40.20
N PHE A 157 -7.62 55.33 -40.29
CA PHE A 157 -8.95 54.85 -39.88
C PHE A 157 -9.59 53.95 -40.95
N ASP A 158 -9.04 53.92 -42.16
CA ASP A 158 -9.74 53.44 -43.36
C ASP A 158 -9.20 52.13 -43.95
N HIS A 159 -8.09 51.55 -43.45
CA HIS A 159 -7.62 50.21 -43.82
C HIS A 159 -6.82 49.49 -42.70
N MET A 160 -7.35 48.38 -42.16
CA MET A 160 -6.56 47.42 -41.36
C MET A 160 -6.01 46.27 -42.20
N ALA A 161 -4.70 46.24 -42.42
CA ALA A 161 -4.02 45.16 -43.13
C ALA A 161 -3.59 44.00 -42.20
N ASN A 162 -3.92 42.76 -42.54
CA ASN A 162 -3.49 41.57 -41.80
C ASN A 162 -2.08 41.10 -42.22
N ALA A 163 -1.12 41.28 -41.31
CA ALA A 163 0.28 40.90 -41.51
C ALA A 163 0.59 39.41 -41.23
N ASN A 164 -0.07 38.77 -40.24
CA ASN A 164 0.45 37.54 -39.61
C ASN A 164 -0.37 36.26 -39.86
N CYS A 165 -1.60 36.36 -40.37
CA CYS A 165 -2.50 35.22 -40.56
C CYS A 165 -2.96 35.07 -42.02
N ASP A 166 -3.18 33.85 -42.48
CA ASP A 166 -3.81 33.58 -43.78
C ASP A 166 -5.33 33.79 -43.69
N PRO A 167 -6.03 34.11 -44.79
CA PRO A 167 -7.50 34.21 -44.82
C PRO A 167 -8.26 32.95 -44.37
N SER A 168 -7.58 31.80 -44.23
CA SER A 168 -8.15 30.54 -43.73
C SER A 168 -8.19 30.44 -42.19
N ALA A 169 -7.49 31.34 -41.49
CA ALA A 169 -7.31 31.37 -40.03
C ALA A 169 -8.47 32.04 -39.27
N TYR A 170 -9.19 32.93 -39.94
CA TYR A 170 -10.38 33.62 -39.44
C TYR A 170 -11.51 33.40 -40.45
N LYS A 171 -12.75 33.44 -39.98
CA LYS A 171 -13.91 33.24 -40.85
C LYS A 171 -14.27 34.58 -41.46
N HIS A 172 -14.21 34.69 -42.79
CA HIS A 172 -14.88 35.76 -43.55
C HIS A 172 -16.41 35.58 -43.47
N ASP A 173 -16.99 35.62 -42.26
CA ASP A 173 -18.44 35.66 -42.09
C ASP A 173 -18.93 37.05 -42.53
N TYR A 174 -19.30 37.15 -43.81
CA TYR A 174 -20.06 38.22 -44.47
C TYR A 174 -21.47 38.46 -43.84
N HIS A 175 -21.66 38.12 -42.57
CA HIS A 175 -22.93 38.10 -41.84
C HIS A 175 -22.90 38.88 -40.51
N ARG A 176 -21.76 39.50 -40.17
CA ARG A 176 -21.74 40.68 -39.29
C ARG A 176 -21.17 41.83 -40.11
N ASN A 177 -21.91 42.95 -40.14
CA ASN A 177 -21.49 44.19 -40.80
C ASN A 177 -20.37 44.90 -40.01
N PHE A 178 -19.25 44.20 -39.87
CA PHE A 178 -17.97 44.79 -39.56
C PHE A 178 -17.42 45.36 -40.87
N GLY A 179 -17.13 46.66 -40.91
CA GLY A 179 -16.41 47.25 -42.04
C GLY A 179 -15.02 46.63 -42.17
N HIS A 180 -14.31 46.95 -43.26
CA HIS A 180 -12.90 46.56 -43.41
C HIS A 180 -12.00 47.09 -42.27
N ASP A 181 -12.53 48.02 -41.47
CA ASP A 181 -11.83 48.82 -40.47
C ASP A 181 -12.25 48.48 -39.03
N ASP A 182 -12.91 47.34 -38.81
CA ASP A 182 -13.14 46.82 -37.47
C ASP A 182 -12.10 45.76 -37.10
N ALA A 183 -11.31 46.02 -36.05
CA ALA A 183 -10.27 45.11 -35.57
C ALA A 183 -10.84 43.73 -35.17
N ARG A 184 -12.14 43.65 -34.87
CA ARG A 184 -12.86 42.40 -34.58
C ARG A 184 -12.96 41.46 -35.79
N ALA A 185 -12.80 41.96 -37.02
CA ALA A 185 -12.80 41.14 -38.24
C ALA A 185 -11.62 40.15 -38.31
N TYR A 186 -10.52 40.45 -37.62
CA TYR A 186 -9.30 39.64 -37.58
C TYR A 186 -9.11 38.87 -36.26
N VAL A 187 -10.06 38.95 -35.32
CA VAL A 187 -10.00 38.17 -34.07
C VAL A 187 -10.31 36.70 -34.34
N ILE A 188 -9.50 35.79 -33.79
CA ILE A 188 -9.81 34.37 -33.83
C ILE A 188 -10.83 34.04 -32.74
N TYR A 189 -12.03 33.64 -33.17
CA TYR A 189 -13.02 33.01 -32.31
C TYR A 189 -12.90 31.47 -32.40
N CYS A 190 -12.76 30.78 -31.27
CA CYS A 190 -12.58 29.31 -31.22
C CYS A 190 -13.86 28.48 -31.51
N GLU A 191 -14.76 29.08 -32.28
CA GLU A 191 -15.97 28.50 -32.85
C GLU A 191 -15.87 28.38 -34.39
N TYR A 192 -14.88 29.05 -35.02
CA TYR A 192 -14.80 29.25 -36.47
C TYR A 192 -14.77 27.96 -37.33
N LYS A 193 -14.31 26.85 -36.74
CA LYS A 193 -14.44 25.48 -37.23
C LYS A 193 -14.78 24.61 -36.02
N SER A 194 -15.97 24.02 -36.00
CA SER A 194 -16.48 23.27 -34.84
C SER A 194 -15.56 22.08 -34.51
N ILE A 195 -14.81 22.19 -33.41
CA ILE A 195 -13.93 21.13 -32.93
C ILE A 195 -14.81 19.98 -32.39
N PRO A 196 -14.61 18.72 -32.84
CA PRO A 196 -15.38 17.58 -32.33
C PRO A 196 -15.19 17.36 -30.82
N ALA A 197 -16.27 17.07 -30.11
CA ALA A 197 -16.26 16.89 -28.65
C ALA A 197 -15.19 15.88 -28.17
N ALA A 198 -15.06 14.75 -28.88
CA ALA A 198 -14.08 13.70 -28.59
C ALA A 198 -12.61 14.16 -28.63
N LYS A 199 -12.30 15.28 -29.33
CA LYS A 199 -10.96 15.91 -29.33
C LYS A 199 -10.76 16.93 -28.21
N THR A 200 -11.85 17.34 -27.55
CA THR A 200 -11.84 18.30 -26.43
C THR A 200 -12.11 17.65 -25.07
N ASP A 201 -12.41 16.34 -25.03
CA ASP A 201 -12.44 15.58 -23.78
C ASP A 201 -11.07 15.63 -23.11
N VAL A 202 -11.01 16.14 -21.88
CA VAL A 202 -9.74 16.39 -21.18
C VAL A 202 -9.14 15.09 -20.67
N THR A 203 -8.17 14.58 -21.43
CA THR A 203 -7.35 13.41 -21.10
C THR A 203 -5.90 13.71 -21.46
N PHE A 204 -4.94 13.00 -20.86
CA PHE A 204 -3.53 13.13 -21.23
C PHE A 204 -3.30 12.93 -22.73
N SER A 205 -3.93 11.91 -23.32
CA SER A 205 -3.82 11.55 -24.74
C SER A 205 -4.35 12.64 -25.67
N ASN A 206 -5.54 13.20 -25.40
CA ASN A 206 -6.07 14.30 -26.21
C ASN A 206 -5.22 15.57 -26.09
N MET A 207 -4.72 15.87 -24.89
CA MET A 207 -3.82 17.01 -24.69
C MET A 207 -2.49 16.82 -25.43
N GLU A 208 -1.94 15.60 -25.47
CA GLU A 208 -0.74 15.23 -26.24
C GLU A 208 -0.98 15.30 -27.75
N GLY A 209 -2.07 14.72 -28.24
CA GLY A 209 -2.43 14.75 -29.67
C GLY A 209 -2.64 16.18 -30.21
N ALA A 210 -3.15 17.10 -29.38
CA ALA A 210 -3.23 18.52 -29.72
C ALA A 210 -1.85 19.20 -29.75
N VAL A 211 -0.93 18.82 -28.86
CA VAL A 211 0.49 19.22 -28.89
C VAL A 211 1.20 18.74 -30.17
N GLU A 212 0.94 17.50 -30.59
CA GLU A 212 1.54 16.97 -31.81
C GLU A 212 0.96 17.63 -33.06
N ALA A 213 -0.36 17.84 -33.10
CA ALA A 213 -1.00 18.59 -34.17
C ALA A 213 -0.41 20.01 -34.26
N TRP A 214 -0.12 20.64 -33.13
CA TRP A 214 0.48 21.97 -33.10
C TRP A 214 1.91 21.91 -33.64
N ASN A 215 2.71 20.94 -33.22
CA ASN A 215 4.06 20.76 -33.75
C ASN A 215 4.10 20.48 -35.27
N ARG A 216 3.03 19.94 -35.87
CA ARG A 216 2.88 19.76 -37.33
C ARG A 216 2.41 21.03 -38.03
N ALA A 217 1.38 21.70 -37.50
CA ALA A 217 0.72 22.83 -38.14
C ALA A 217 1.36 24.19 -37.82
N LYS A 218 2.20 24.30 -36.79
CA LYS A 218 2.70 25.60 -36.31
C LYS A 218 3.41 26.37 -37.42
N PRO A 219 3.07 27.65 -37.64
CA PRO A 219 3.78 28.48 -38.60
C PRO A 219 5.21 28.65 -38.13
N LYS A 220 6.09 28.80 -39.10
CA LYS A 220 7.52 28.75 -38.89
C LYS A 220 8.14 30.11 -39.28
N ALA A 221 8.97 30.69 -38.41
CA ALA A 221 9.52 32.06 -38.48
C ALA A 221 11.05 32.13 -38.68
N ASP A 222 11.54 33.11 -39.45
CA ASP A 222 12.97 33.24 -39.76
C ASP A 222 13.78 33.85 -38.60
N ALA A 223 14.73 33.07 -38.06
CA ALA A 223 15.62 33.49 -36.99
C ALA A 223 16.47 34.74 -37.30
N ARG A 224 16.60 35.15 -38.57
CA ARG A 224 17.34 36.36 -38.98
C ARG A 224 16.53 37.65 -38.89
N ASP A 225 15.20 37.57 -38.90
CA ASP A 225 14.27 38.71 -38.98
C ASP A 225 13.10 38.63 -37.97
N ALA A 226 13.16 37.71 -36.99
CA ALA A 226 12.08 37.46 -36.04
C ALA A 226 11.83 38.63 -35.07
N VAL A 227 10.76 39.40 -35.31
CA VAL A 227 10.17 40.32 -34.32
C VAL A 227 9.12 39.56 -33.50
N GLU A 228 9.09 39.73 -32.18
CA GLU A 228 8.13 39.07 -31.30
C GLU A 228 6.75 39.75 -31.36
N CYS A 229 5.66 38.97 -31.46
CA CYS A 229 4.31 39.53 -31.40
C CYS A 229 3.99 40.05 -29.99
N SER A 230 4.10 41.36 -29.78
CA SER A 230 3.82 41.98 -28.49
C SER A 230 2.32 42.26 -28.28
N SER A 231 1.85 42.03 -27.04
CA SER A 231 0.53 42.52 -26.63
C SER A 231 0.54 44.03 -26.36
N GLY A 232 1.71 44.60 -26.04
CA GLY A 232 1.93 46.03 -25.85
C GLY A 232 3.23 46.52 -26.50
N HIS A 233 3.11 47.53 -27.36
CA HIS A 233 4.22 48.41 -27.74
C HIS A 233 3.86 49.86 -27.40
N SER A 234 4.69 50.46 -26.55
CA SER A 234 4.61 51.85 -26.15
C SER A 234 5.29 52.74 -27.20
N SER A 235 4.48 53.22 -28.14
CA SER A 235 4.55 54.54 -28.81
C SER A 235 5.87 55.12 -29.41
N ARG A 236 7.05 54.50 -29.29
CA ARG A 236 8.35 55.17 -29.57
C ARG A 236 9.36 54.42 -30.44
N SER A 237 9.12 53.19 -30.87
CA SER A 237 10.01 52.46 -31.78
C SER A 237 9.21 51.86 -32.95
N ALA A 238 8.91 52.68 -33.95
CA ALA A 238 8.37 52.21 -35.23
C ALA A 238 9.48 51.49 -35.99
N SER A 239 9.57 50.16 -35.84
CA SER A 239 10.22 49.32 -36.85
C SER A 239 9.30 49.23 -38.07
N SER A 240 9.86 49.12 -39.27
CA SER A 240 9.12 49.11 -40.55
C SER A 240 7.82 48.26 -40.51
N SER A 241 6.70 48.91 -40.79
CA SER A 241 5.29 48.47 -40.59
C SER A 241 4.83 47.18 -41.32
N ASP A 242 5.71 46.59 -42.14
CA ASP A 242 5.37 45.49 -43.05
C ASP A 242 5.96 44.12 -42.64
N LYS A 243 6.76 44.05 -41.55
CA LYS A 243 7.39 42.79 -41.12
C LYS A 243 6.43 41.93 -40.28
N PRO A 244 6.18 40.65 -40.64
CA PRO A 244 5.35 39.77 -39.84
C PRO A 244 6.02 39.44 -38.51
N CYS A 245 5.23 39.42 -37.43
CA CYS A 245 5.72 39.07 -36.10
C CYS A 245 5.55 37.56 -35.81
N THR A 246 6.41 37.03 -34.94
CA THR A 246 6.41 35.61 -34.58
C THR A 246 5.58 35.32 -33.33
N LEU A 247 4.82 34.23 -33.42
CA LEU A 247 4.07 33.63 -32.32
C LEU A 247 5.00 32.93 -31.33
N LEU A 248 4.87 33.26 -30.04
CA LEU A 248 5.66 32.68 -28.96
C LEU A 248 4.91 31.54 -28.27
N GLU A 249 5.63 30.45 -27.98
CA GLU A 249 5.11 29.29 -27.25
C GLU A 249 5.19 29.45 -25.72
N SER A 250 5.09 30.67 -25.19
CA SER A 250 5.17 30.91 -23.74
C SER A 250 4.08 30.18 -22.94
N TRP A 251 2.90 29.97 -23.55
CA TRP A 251 1.81 29.17 -23.01
C TRP A 251 2.14 27.66 -22.90
N ARG A 252 3.14 27.17 -23.65
CA ARG A 252 3.38 25.74 -23.84
C ARG A 252 3.88 25.04 -22.58
N TRP A 253 4.67 25.72 -21.76
CA TRP A 253 5.18 25.17 -20.51
C TRP A 253 4.04 24.86 -19.52
N ASP A 254 3.14 25.82 -19.32
CA ASP A 254 1.95 25.64 -18.48
C ASP A 254 0.98 24.60 -19.08
N TYR A 255 0.84 24.54 -20.41
CA TYR A 255 0.05 23.49 -21.08
C TYR A 255 0.58 22.08 -20.76
N ASP A 256 1.90 21.87 -20.91
CA ASP A 256 2.52 20.59 -20.59
C ASP A 256 2.46 20.28 -19.09
N ALA A 257 2.60 21.29 -18.21
CA ALA A 257 2.42 21.13 -16.78
C ALA A 257 0.99 20.69 -16.42
N ALA A 258 -0.05 21.26 -17.03
CA ALA A 258 -1.44 20.85 -16.86
C ALA A 258 -1.68 19.42 -17.40
N ARG A 259 -1.15 19.10 -18.58
CA ARG A 259 -1.23 17.77 -19.20
C ARG A 259 -0.66 16.67 -18.31
N TYR A 260 0.55 16.85 -17.77
CA TYR A 260 1.16 15.89 -16.85
C TYR A 260 0.49 15.86 -15.47
N ALA A 261 -0.11 16.97 -15.01
CA ALA A 261 -0.92 16.97 -13.79
C ALA A 261 -2.21 16.13 -13.94
N ILE A 262 -2.90 16.21 -15.08
CA ILE A 262 -4.04 15.33 -15.39
C ILE A 262 -3.61 13.85 -15.37
N LEU A 263 -2.49 13.48 -16.01
CA LEU A 263 -1.98 12.11 -15.99
C LEU A 263 -1.66 11.62 -14.56
N LYS A 264 -1.06 12.48 -13.73
CA LYS A 264 -0.79 12.17 -12.32
C LYS A 264 -2.09 12.00 -11.52
N LEU A 265 -3.12 12.84 -11.73
CA LEU A 265 -4.44 12.67 -11.10
C LEU A 265 -5.12 11.36 -11.53
N GLU A 266 -5.11 11.01 -12.82
CA GLU A 266 -5.65 9.72 -13.31
C GLU A 266 -4.93 8.52 -12.67
N THR A 267 -3.62 8.64 -12.43
CA THR A 267 -2.84 7.63 -11.70
C THR A 267 -3.19 7.58 -10.21
N LEU A 268 -3.40 8.74 -9.56
CA LEU A 268 -3.80 8.81 -8.15
C LEU A 268 -5.21 8.26 -7.90
N VAL A 269 -6.14 8.41 -8.85
CA VAL A 269 -7.45 7.72 -8.81
C VAL A 269 -7.26 6.20 -8.79
N ARG A 270 -6.39 5.65 -9.65
CA ARG A 270 -6.08 4.21 -9.67
C ARG A 270 -5.42 3.74 -8.38
N ASN A 271 -4.50 4.53 -7.82
CA ASN A 271 -3.88 4.22 -6.52
C ASN A 271 -4.92 4.22 -5.39
N SER A 272 -5.85 5.17 -5.38
CA SER A 272 -6.94 5.26 -4.40
C SER A 272 -7.88 4.05 -4.48
N LEU A 273 -8.23 3.63 -5.70
CA LEU A 273 -8.98 2.39 -5.95
C LEU A 273 -8.21 1.15 -5.47
N GLY A 274 -6.91 1.06 -5.77
CA GLY A 274 -6.04 -0.03 -5.30
C GLY A 274 -6.00 -0.13 -3.78
N VAL A 275 -5.81 1.00 -3.08
CA VAL A 275 -5.89 1.12 -1.61
C VAL A 275 -7.25 0.63 -1.09
N THR A 276 -8.35 0.94 -1.79
CA THR A 276 -9.69 0.46 -1.43
C THR A 276 -9.82 -1.05 -1.55
N HIS A 277 -9.30 -1.64 -2.63
CA HIS A 277 -9.29 -3.10 -2.79
C HIS A 277 -8.43 -3.81 -1.74
N TYR A 278 -7.28 -3.23 -1.36
CA TYR A 278 -6.49 -3.75 -0.24
C TYR A 278 -7.27 -3.68 1.08
N ALA A 279 -7.95 -2.56 1.38
CA ALA A 279 -8.77 -2.41 2.56
C ALA A 279 -9.91 -3.46 2.61
N GLN A 280 -10.64 -3.62 1.50
CA GLN A 280 -11.68 -4.66 1.36
C GLN A 280 -11.13 -6.07 1.59
N ARG A 281 -9.91 -6.37 1.10
CA ARG A 281 -9.25 -7.64 1.34
C ARG A 281 -8.89 -7.87 2.81
N PHE A 282 -8.38 -6.85 3.52
CA PHE A 282 -8.17 -6.93 4.97
C PHE A 282 -9.49 -7.16 5.72
N GLN A 283 -10.58 -6.52 5.32
CA GLN A 283 -11.90 -6.74 5.94
C GLN A 283 -12.47 -8.14 5.65
N GLN A 284 -12.16 -8.74 4.50
CA GLN A 284 -12.55 -10.11 4.21
C GLN A 284 -11.74 -11.09 5.07
N ILE A 285 -10.40 -11.02 5.01
CA ILE A 285 -9.50 -11.87 5.80
C ILE A 285 -9.81 -11.72 7.29
N GLY A 286 -9.99 -10.49 7.79
CA GLY A 286 -10.32 -10.24 9.19
C GLY A 286 -11.64 -10.87 9.64
N ARG A 287 -12.65 -10.98 8.75
CA ARG A 287 -13.91 -11.69 9.07
C ARG A 287 -13.74 -13.21 9.06
N GLU A 288 -12.97 -13.75 8.11
CA GLU A 288 -12.67 -15.19 8.01
C GLU A 288 -11.83 -15.65 9.21
N SER A 289 -10.77 -14.90 9.55
CA SER A 289 -9.94 -15.12 10.73
C SER A 289 -10.71 -14.94 12.04
N LEU A 290 -11.57 -13.92 12.15
CA LEU A 290 -12.37 -13.68 13.36
C LEU A 290 -13.31 -14.86 13.66
N ALA A 291 -13.94 -15.45 12.65
CA ALA A 291 -14.80 -16.62 12.84
C ALA A 291 -14.01 -17.81 13.42
N GLN A 292 -12.84 -18.11 12.85
CA GLN A 292 -11.95 -19.17 13.33
C GLN A 292 -11.41 -18.89 14.74
N TYR A 293 -11.04 -17.64 15.03
CA TYR A 293 -10.55 -17.22 16.34
C TYR A 293 -11.62 -17.36 17.43
N LEU A 294 -12.87 -16.97 17.14
CA LEU A 294 -13.98 -17.11 18.10
C LEU A 294 -14.39 -18.57 18.33
N GLU A 295 -14.29 -19.44 17.32
CA GLU A 295 -14.48 -20.88 17.50
C GLU A 295 -13.36 -21.49 18.36
N TRP A 296 -12.11 -21.12 18.10
CA TRP A 296 -10.95 -21.56 18.88
C TRP A 296 -11.00 -21.09 20.34
N LYS A 297 -11.32 -19.81 20.59
CA LYS A 297 -11.44 -19.24 21.95
C LYS A 297 -12.50 -19.98 22.77
N LYS A 298 -13.68 -20.23 22.20
CA LYS A 298 -14.73 -21.06 22.83
C LYS A 298 -14.29 -22.50 23.08
N ALA A 299 -13.55 -23.12 22.16
CA ALA A 299 -13.05 -24.47 22.33
C ALA A 299 -11.98 -24.55 23.44
N ALA A 300 -11.11 -23.54 23.56
CA ALA A 300 -10.13 -23.43 24.63
C ALA A 300 -10.81 -23.23 26.01
N GLU A 301 -11.76 -22.29 26.10
CA GLU A 301 -12.58 -22.07 27.30
C GLU A 301 -13.32 -23.34 27.74
N ALA A 302 -13.92 -24.07 26.80
CA ALA A 302 -14.64 -25.31 27.10
C ALA A 302 -13.70 -26.42 27.61
N ARG A 303 -12.51 -26.59 27.02
CA ARG A 303 -11.51 -27.56 27.50
C ARG A 303 -10.99 -27.20 28.89
N ALA A 304 -10.63 -25.93 29.12
CA ALA A 304 -10.17 -25.48 30.42
C ALA A 304 -11.24 -25.70 31.52
N ALA A 305 -12.52 -25.49 31.20
CA ALA A 305 -13.63 -25.79 32.10
C ALA A 305 -13.83 -27.31 32.33
N GLU A 306 -13.62 -28.15 31.30
CA GLU A 306 -13.71 -29.61 31.42
C GLU A 306 -12.58 -30.19 32.27
N GLU A 307 -11.33 -29.77 32.04
CA GLU A 307 -10.18 -30.25 32.82
C GLU A 307 -10.20 -29.76 34.27
N GLU A 308 -10.60 -28.51 34.53
CA GLU A 308 -10.80 -28.03 35.90
C GLU A 308 -11.94 -28.78 36.62
N ALA A 309 -12.99 -29.20 35.92
CA ALA A 309 -14.02 -30.06 36.50
C ALA A 309 -13.51 -31.49 36.81
N LYS A 310 -12.65 -32.06 35.95
CA LYS A 310 -11.99 -33.36 36.21
C LYS A 310 -11.04 -33.26 37.42
N ARG A 311 -10.23 -32.20 37.49
CA ARG A 311 -9.37 -31.91 38.65
C ARG A 311 -10.16 -31.86 39.95
N GLN A 312 -11.27 -31.13 39.99
CA GLN A 312 -12.14 -31.04 41.18
C GLN A 312 -12.82 -32.36 41.54
N ALA A 313 -13.06 -33.25 40.57
CA ALA A 313 -13.56 -34.59 40.83
C ALA A 313 -12.46 -35.50 41.41
N ALA A 314 -11.27 -35.50 40.81
CA ALA A 314 -10.11 -36.28 41.27
C ALA A 314 -9.62 -35.84 42.67
N GLU A 315 -9.65 -34.53 42.97
CA GLU A 315 -9.31 -34.01 44.30
C GLU A 315 -10.29 -34.52 45.38
N LYS A 316 -11.59 -34.56 45.09
CA LYS A 316 -12.59 -35.16 46.00
C LYS A 316 -12.39 -36.66 46.17
N ALA A 317 -12.13 -37.38 45.07
CA ALA A 317 -11.89 -38.82 45.12
C ALA A 317 -10.66 -39.17 45.99
N ALA A 318 -9.57 -38.41 45.83
CA ALA A 318 -8.37 -38.54 46.65
C ALA A 318 -8.61 -38.16 48.13
N GLU A 319 -9.43 -37.13 48.43
CA GLU A 319 -9.79 -36.78 49.81
C GLU A 319 -10.66 -37.85 50.47
N GLU A 320 -11.61 -38.44 49.74
CA GLU A 320 -12.43 -39.56 50.19
C GLU A 320 -11.60 -40.83 50.41
N ALA A 321 -10.69 -41.16 49.49
CA ALA A 321 -9.77 -42.27 49.64
C ALA A 321 -8.81 -42.09 50.83
N ARG A 322 -8.33 -40.85 51.09
CA ARG A 322 -7.51 -40.55 52.26
C ARG A 322 -8.28 -40.78 53.56
N LYS A 323 -9.52 -40.30 53.66
CA LYS A 323 -10.39 -40.54 54.83
C LYS A 323 -10.66 -42.03 55.03
N ALA A 324 -10.90 -42.79 53.96
CA ALA A 324 -11.09 -44.23 54.03
C ALA A 324 -9.82 -44.97 54.52
N LEU A 325 -8.63 -44.51 54.13
CA LEU A 325 -7.35 -45.02 54.63
C LEU A 325 -7.13 -44.65 56.11
N GLU A 326 -7.37 -43.39 56.50
CA GLU A 326 -7.30 -42.93 57.90
C GLU A 326 -8.25 -43.75 58.81
N GLU A 327 -9.49 -44.01 58.36
CA GLU A 327 -10.43 -44.90 59.08
C GLU A 327 -9.97 -46.36 59.15
N ALA A 328 -9.42 -46.90 58.06
CA ALA A 328 -8.92 -48.27 58.04
C ALA A 328 -7.72 -48.44 58.98
N GLU A 329 -6.80 -47.47 59.00
CA GLU A 329 -5.65 -47.48 59.91
C GLU A 329 -6.08 -47.37 61.37
N ALA A 330 -7.05 -46.51 61.70
CA ALA A 330 -7.62 -46.42 63.04
C ALA A 330 -8.26 -47.75 63.48
N ARG A 331 -8.98 -48.44 62.59
CA ARG A 331 -9.55 -49.78 62.86
C ARG A 331 -8.46 -50.85 63.03
N ARG A 332 -7.37 -50.78 62.26
CA ARG A 332 -6.21 -51.67 62.42
C ARG A 332 -5.55 -51.49 63.78
N VAL A 333 -5.30 -50.26 64.22
CA VAL A 333 -4.73 -49.97 65.55
C VAL A 333 -5.65 -50.49 66.66
N ALA A 334 -6.96 -50.24 66.58
CA ALA A 334 -7.91 -50.78 67.56
C ALA A 334 -7.96 -52.32 67.60
N ALA A 335 -7.84 -52.99 66.44
CA ALA A 335 -7.79 -54.44 66.36
C ALA A 335 -6.45 -55.01 66.88
N GLU A 336 -5.33 -54.32 66.63
CA GLU A 336 -3.98 -54.64 67.14
C GLU A 336 -3.94 -54.52 68.67
N GLU A 337 -4.43 -53.41 69.24
CA GLU A 337 -4.57 -53.21 70.69
C GLU A 337 -5.49 -54.26 71.33
N GLN A 338 -6.61 -54.61 70.69
CA GLN A 338 -7.52 -55.65 71.18
C GLN A 338 -6.87 -57.04 71.14
N ALA A 339 -6.12 -57.37 70.08
CA ALA A 339 -5.38 -58.63 69.97
C ALA A 339 -4.25 -58.71 71.01
N GLU A 340 -3.47 -57.64 71.22
CA GLU A 340 -2.44 -57.60 72.25
C GLU A 340 -3.05 -57.72 73.65
N ALA A 341 -4.15 -57.02 73.95
CA ALA A 341 -4.84 -57.12 75.23
C ALA A 341 -5.32 -58.56 75.51
N ARG A 342 -5.83 -59.28 74.50
CA ARG A 342 -6.22 -60.70 74.62
C ARG A 342 -5.01 -61.64 74.76
N ARG A 343 -3.94 -61.42 74.01
CA ARG A 343 -2.67 -62.17 74.17
C ARG A 343 -2.12 -62.01 75.60
N LEU A 344 -2.09 -60.79 76.14
CA LEU A 344 -1.67 -60.49 77.51
C LEU A 344 -2.62 -61.06 78.58
N GLU A 345 -3.94 -61.14 78.31
CA GLU A 345 -4.90 -61.80 79.20
C GLU A 345 -4.67 -63.32 79.26
N ALA A 346 -4.43 -63.95 78.11
CA ALA A 346 -4.08 -65.37 78.01
C ALA A 346 -2.74 -65.68 78.69
N GLU A 347 -1.69 -64.88 78.47
CA GLU A 347 -0.38 -65.04 79.10
C GLU A 347 -0.46 -64.89 80.65
N LYS A 348 -1.26 -63.94 81.14
CA LYS A 348 -1.53 -63.80 82.59
C LYS A 348 -2.27 -65.01 83.16
N ALA A 349 -3.21 -65.57 82.42
CA ALA A 349 -3.93 -66.78 82.84
C ALA A 349 -3.03 -68.03 82.85
N GLU A 350 -2.08 -68.12 81.93
CA GLU A 350 -1.06 -69.17 81.91
C GLU A 350 -0.10 -69.06 83.10
N LYS A 351 0.47 -67.87 83.35
CA LYS A 351 1.34 -67.63 84.53
C LYS A 351 0.62 -67.85 85.86
N ALA A 352 -0.68 -67.55 85.95
CA ALA A 352 -1.49 -67.85 87.14
C ALA A 352 -1.66 -69.38 87.37
N LYS A 353 -1.73 -70.17 86.29
CA LYS A 353 -1.74 -71.64 86.36
C LYS A 353 -0.39 -72.19 86.81
N GLU A 354 0.72 -71.63 86.31
CA GLU A 354 2.09 -71.98 86.77
C GLU A 354 2.31 -71.64 88.26
N ALA A 355 1.70 -70.55 88.75
CA ALA A 355 1.72 -70.14 90.15
C ALA A 355 0.79 -70.97 91.07
N GLY A 356 0.13 -72.02 90.56
CA GLY A 356 -0.68 -72.95 91.34
C GLY A 356 -2.12 -72.51 91.65
N GLN A 357 -2.63 -71.46 90.99
CA GLN A 357 -4.04 -71.09 91.11
C GLN A 357 -4.93 -71.96 90.18
N PRO A 358 -6.13 -72.38 90.61
CA PRO A 358 -7.01 -73.22 89.81
C PRO A 358 -7.67 -72.42 88.67
N VAL A 359 -7.13 -72.57 87.45
CA VAL A 359 -7.75 -72.12 86.20
C VAL A 359 -8.47 -73.32 85.56
N SER A 360 -9.79 -73.21 85.35
CA SER A 360 -10.57 -74.27 84.68
C SER A 360 -10.19 -74.40 83.20
N GLU A 361 -10.12 -75.63 82.68
CA GLU A 361 -9.79 -75.89 81.27
C GLU A 361 -10.80 -75.25 80.30
N GLU A 362 -12.07 -75.11 80.71
CA GLU A 362 -13.10 -74.40 79.95
C GLU A 362 -12.78 -72.89 79.79
N LYS A 363 -12.24 -72.26 80.84
CA LYS A 363 -11.75 -70.86 80.77
C LYS A 363 -10.49 -70.76 79.90
N LYS A 364 -9.60 -71.77 79.93
CA LYS A 364 -8.43 -71.83 79.04
C LYS A 364 -8.86 -71.90 77.56
N LYS A 365 -9.86 -72.74 77.25
CA LYS A 365 -10.39 -72.84 75.88
C LYS A 365 -10.99 -71.52 75.40
N MET A 366 -11.84 -70.88 76.20
CA MET A 366 -12.43 -69.57 75.84
C MET A 366 -11.38 -68.47 75.62
N LEU A 367 -10.29 -68.46 76.38
CA LEU A 367 -9.21 -67.48 76.20
C LEU A 367 -8.41 -67.73 74.90
N LEU A 368 -8.17 -68.99 74.53
CA LEU A 368 -7.52 -69.32 73.26
C LEU A 368 -8.41 -68.97 72.06
N GLU A 369 -9.69 -69.31 72.13
CA GLU A 369 -10.69 -69.00 71.09
C GLU A 369 -10.85 -67.48 70.90
N ALA A 370 -10.85 -66.70 71.99
CA ALA A 370 -10.87 -65.24 71.95
C ALA A 370 -9.57 -64.59 71.44
N VAL A 371 -8.41 -65.27 71.57
CA VAL A 371 -7.16 -64.83 70.93
C VAL A 371 -7.20 -65.13 69.44
N GLU A 372 -7.60 -66.33 69.02
CA GLU A 372 -7.71 -66.68 67.59
C GLU A 372 -8.70 -65.77 66.85
N GLU A 373 -9.85 -65.43 67.46
CA GLU A 373 -10.82 -64.47 66.92
C GLU A 373 -10.25 -63.04 66.81
N ALA A 374 -9.50 -62.59 67.81
CA ALA A 374 -8.83 -61.29 67.77
C ALA A 374 -7.71 -61.24 66.71
N GLU A 375 -6.90 -62.31 66.56
CA GLU A 375 -5.89 -62.38 65.50
C GLU A 375 -6.48 -62.47 64.09
N ALA A 376 -7.64 -63.12 63.93
CA ALA A 376 -8.37 -63.13 62.67
C ALA A 376 -8.87 -61.72 62.33
N THR A 377 -9.29 -60.95 63.34
CA THR A 377 -9.74 -59.56 63.22
C THR A 377 -8.58 -58.60 62.90
N GLU A 378 -7.43 -58.78 63.56
CA GLU A 378 -6.15 -58.09 63.28
C GLU A 378 -5.75 -58.27 61.80
N LYS A 379 -5.71 -59.53 61.31
CA LYS A 379 -5.36 -59.85 59.91
C LYS A 379 -6.39 -59.32 58.90
N ALA A 380 -7.67 -59.30 59.26
CA ALA A 380 -8.71 -58.70 58.41
C ALA A 380 -8.56 -57.18 58.29
N ALA A 381 -8.26 -56.49 59.39
CA ALA A 381 -8.01 -55.05 59.40
C ALA A 381 -6.69 -54.68 58.68
N GLU A 382 -5.63 -55.48 58.84
CA GLU A 382 -4.37 -55.31 58.09
C GLU A 382 -4.59 -55.44 56.58
N LYS A 383 -5.43 -56.40 56.14
CA LYS A 383 -5.82 -56.51 54.73
C LYS A 383 -6.63 -55.30 54.27
N GLN A 384 -7.61 -54.85 55.06
CA GLN A 384 -8.41 -53.67 54.75
C GLN A 384 -7.53 -52.43 54.56
N VAL A 385 -6.52 -52.21 55.40
CA VAL A 385 -5.55 -51.11 55.23
C VAL A 385 -4.76 -51.24 53.94
N LYS A 386 -4.30 -52.44 53.56
CA LYS A 386 -3.58 -52.65 52.29
C LYS A 386 -4.45 -52.34 51.07
N ASP A 387 -5.70 -52.80 51.09
CA ASP A 387 -6.66 -52.54 50.01
C ASP A 387 -7.02 -51.03 49.93
N SER A 388 -7.25 -50.37 51.08
CA SER A 388 -7.49 -48.91 51.17
C SER A 388 -6.30 -48.07 50.76
N ARG A 389 -5.07 -48.48 51.11
CA ARG A 389 -3.83 -47.79 50.72
C ARG A 389 -3.65 -47.82 49.21
N LYS A 390 -3.87 -48.97 48.57
CA LYS A 390 -3.80 -49.09 47.12
C LYS A 390 -4.82 -48.19 46.41
N ALA A 391 -6.04 -48.11 46.93
CA ALA A 391 -7.07 -47.21 46.42
C ALA A 391 -6.69 -45.72 46.60
N PHE A 392 -6.02 -45.36 47.70
CA PHE A 392 -5.47 -44.02 47.90
C PHE A 392 -4.31 -43.70 46.94
N GLU A 393 -3.35 -44.62 46.75
CA GLU A 393 -2.25 -44.48 45.80
C GLU A 393 -2.76 -44.28 44.35
N GLU A 394 -3.75 -45.06 43.91
CA GLU A 394 -4.39 -44.92 42.60
C GLU A 394 -5.15 -43.58 42.46
N ALA A 395 -5.88 -43.14 43.49
CA ALA A 395 -6.60 -41.85 43.47
C ALA A 395 -5.66 -40.64 43.55
N GLU A 396 -4.50 -40.76 44.22
CA GLU A 396 -3.49 -39.70 44.25
C GLU A 396 -2.75 -39.57 42.90
N GLU A 397 -2.45 -40.68 42.21
CA GLU A 397 -1.91 -40.64 40.84
C GLU A 397 -2.89 -39.95 39.87
N GLU A 398 -4.19 -40.27 39.94
CA GLU A 398 -5.22 -39.62 39.12
C GLU A 398 -5.36 -38.12 39.46
N ARG A 399 -5.29 -37.74 40.75
CA ARG A 399 -5.29 -36.33 41.17
C ARG A 399 -4.10 -35.56 40.63
N VAL A 400 -2.89 -36.12 40.69
CA VAL A 400 -1.68 -35.47 40.14
C VAL A 400 -1.85 -35.24 38.64
N LYS A 401 -2.21 -36.29 37.90
CA LYS A 401 -2.41 -36.20 36.45
C LYS A 401 -3.49 -35.18 36.05
N ALA A 402 -4.66 -35.22 36.69
CA ALA A 402 -5.73 -34.27 36.42
C ALA A 402 -5.35 -32.81 36.80
N THR A 403 -4.40 -32.62 37.73
CA THR A 403 -3.85 -31.30 38.03
C THR A 403 -2.90 -30.83 36.93
N GLU A 404 -2.02 -31.70 36.41
CA GLU A 404 -1.12 -31.38 35.29
C GLU A 404 -1.91 -31.06 34.01
N ASP A 405 -2.89 -31.89 33.63
CA ASP A 405 -3.75 -31.68 32.46
C ASP A 405 -4.55 -30.36 32.57
N ALA A 406 -5.08 -30.04 33.76
CA ALA A 406 -5.77 -28.78 34.02
C ALA A 406 -4.84 -27.55 34.01
N GLU A 407 -3.60 -27.66 34.50
CA GLU A 407 -2.63 -26.56 34.38
C GLU A 407 -2.27 -26.30 32.93
N VAL A 408 -1.98 -27.33 32.11
CA VAL A 408 -1.69 -27.18 30.68
C VAL A 408 -2.85 -26.49 29.95
N ALA A 409 -4.10 -26.92 30.19
CA ALA A 409 -5.28 -26.27 29.62
C ALA A 409 -5.45 -24.81 30.08
N ARG A 410 -5.00 -24.47 31.30
CA ARG A 410 -4.99 -23.10 31.82
C ARG A 410 -3.90 -22.24 31.16
N TRP A 411 -2.70 -22.78 30.94
CA TRP A 411 -1.62 -22.09 30.21
C TRP A 411 -2.00 -21.81 28.76
N ASP A 412 -2.64 -22.76 28.06
CA ASP A 412 -3.16 -22.54 26.70
C ASP A 412 -4.20 -21.41 26.65
N LYS A 413 -5.02 -21.28 27.70
CA LYS A 413 -6.00 -20.19 27.84
C LYS A 413 -5.33 -18.86 28.21
N GLU A 414 -4.42 -18.85 29.19
CA GLU A 414 -3.70 -17.66 29.62
C GLU A 414 -2.86 -17.08 28.46
N GLY A 415 -2.20 -17.93 27.66
CA GLY A 415 -1.48 -17.49 26.46
C GLY A 415 -2.38 -16.89 25.37
N ALA A 416 -3.65 -17.32 25.29
CA ALA A 416 -4.65 -16.69 24.42
C ALA A 416 -4.96 -15.26 24.89
N GLU A 417 -5.19 -15.08 26.19
CA GLU A 417 -5.57 -13.81 26.83
C GLU A 417 -4.38 -12.83 26.90
N GLU A 418 -3.17 -13.28 27.22
CA GLU A 418 -1.95 -12.46 27.24
C GLU A 418 -1.61 -11.93 25.85
N SER A 419 -1.77 -12.75 24.80
CA SER A 419 -1.59 -12.31 23.41
C SER A 419 -2.59 -11.22 23.00
N GLU A 420 -3.80 -11.22 23.58
CA GLU A 420 -4.82 -10.19 23.37
C GLU A 420 -4.44 -8.89 24.10
N GLU A 421 -3.93 -8.98 25.33
CA GLU A 421 -3.52 -7.83 26.14
C GLU A 421 -2.21 -7.16 25.64
N GLU A 422 -1.24 -7.94 25.15
CA GLU A 422 -0.02 -7.39 24.56
C GLU A 422 -0.33 -6.65 23.25
N LEU A 423 -1.18 -7.24 22.39
CA LEU A 423 -1.74 -6.55 21.23
C LEU A 423 -2.51 -5.30 21.64
N LYS A 424 -3.25 -5.33 22.77
CA LYS A 424 -4.02 -4.20 23.30
C LYS A 424 -3.13 -2.99 23.63
N LYS A 425 -2.01 -3.22 24.34
CA LYS A 425 -1.03 -2.18 24.70
C LYS A 425 -0.34 -1.59 23.46
N ASP A 426 -0.01 -2.43 22.49
CA ASP A 426 0.46 -1.99 21.18
C ASP A 426 -0.58 -1.08 20.48
N VAL A 427 -1.88 -1.34 20.62
CA VAL A 427 -2.94 -0.47 20.07
C VAL A 427 -2.91 0.91 20.68
N GLU A 428 -2.92 1.00 22.01
CA GLU A 428 -3.10 2.29 22.69
C GLU A 428 -1.96 3.25 22.33
N LYS A 429 -0.74 2.73 22.34
CA LYS A 429 0.46 3.43 21.86
C LYS A 429 0.35 3.86 20.39
N LEU A 430 -0.13 2.99 19.50
CA LEU A 430 -0.33 3.31 18.07
C LEU A 430 -1.49 4.28 17.83
N ALA A 431 -2.51 4.30 18.70
CA ALA A 431 -3.62 5.24 18.66
C ALA A 431 -3.20 6.63 19.14
N GLU A 432 -2.20 6.73 20.02
CA GLU A 432 -1.49 7.98 20.33
C GLU A 432 -0.60 8.43 19.16
N GLU A 433 0.25 7.55 18.59
CA GLU A 433 1.08 7.90 17.43
C GLU A 433 0.25 8.44 16.24
N LEU A 434 -0.91 7.83 15.96
CA LEU A 434 -1.83 8.30 14.91
C LEU A 434 -2.55 9.62 15.26
N LYS A 435 -2.72 9.94 16.55
CA LYS A 435 -3.21 11.26 16.99
C LYS A 435 -2.11 12.31 16.86
N GLU A 436 -0.86 11.99 17.18
CA GLU A 436 0.26 12.93 17.06
C GLU A 436 0.59 13.22 15.58
N GLU A 437 0.66 12.21 14.70
CA GLU A 437 0.85 12.41 13.24
C GLU A 437 -0.31 13.23 12.61
N SER A 438 -1.49 13.29 13.28
CA SER A 438 -2.60 14.16 12.87
C SER A 438 -2.43 15.61 13.35
N LYS A 439 -1.87 15.83 14.55
CA LYS A 439 -1.60 17.17 15.11
C LYS A 439 -0.42 17.86 14.42
N GLU A 440 0.65 17.13 14.11
CA GLU A 440 1.80 17.65 13.34
C GLU A 440 1.43 18.04 11.89
N SER A 441 0.21 17.71 11.45
CA SER A 441 -0.33 18.13 10.14
C SER A 441 -1.31 19.31 10.19
N GLY A 442 -1.53 19.89 11.38
CA GLY A 442 -2.44 21.00 11.63
C GLY A 442 -1.77 22.10 12.44
N GLU A 443 -0.71 22.70 11.90
CA GLU A 443 -0.21 23.99 12.40
C GLU A 443 -1.09 25.11 11.83
N GLU A 444 -1.47 26.06 12.69
CA GLU A 444 -2.64 26.92 12.49
C GLU A 444 -2.33 28.11 11.57
N ASP A 445 -3.21 28.36 10.58
CA ASP A 445 -3.25 29.60 9.80
C ASP A 445 -3.74 30.74 10.73
N ASP A 446 -2.83 31.34 11.51
CA ASP A 446 -3.11 32.57 12.23
C ASP A 446 -2.51 33.76 11.47
N VAL A 447 -3.39 34.47 10.75
CA VAL A 447 -3.02 35.58 9.88
C VAL A 447 -2.82 36.84 10.72
N ASN A 448 -1.57 37.27 10.84
CA ASN A 448 -1.31 38.70 10.99
C ASN A 448 -0.07 39.11 10.18
N ALA A 449 -0.25 40.14 9.36
CA ALA A 449 0.85 40.80 8.68
C ALA A 449 1.44 41.84 9.62
N ASP A 450 2.77 41.86 9.77
CA ASP A 450 3.52 43.11 9.60
C ASP A 450 5.01 42.86 9.33
N HIS A 451 5.73 43.96 9.15
CA HIS A 451 6.97 44.11 8.39
C HIS A 451 8.30 43.72 9.07
N ASP A 452 9.31 43.55 8.20
CA ASP A 452 10.76 43.83 8.36
C ASP A 452 11.74 42.85 9.08
N ASP A 453 12.64 42.32 8.23
CA ASP A 453 14.10 42.29 8.30
C ASP A 453 14.95 41.55 9.39
N GLU A 454 16.12 41.11 8.90
CA GLU A 454 17.37 40.75 9.59
C GLU A 454 17.40 39.59 10.62
N GLY A 455 17.62 38.39 10.09
CA GLY A 455 18.84 37.60 10.34
C GLY A 455 19.34 37.37 11.78
N SER A 456 19.19 36.14 12.26
CA SER A 456 20.17 35.55 13.20
C SER A 456 20.38 34.06 12.96
N GLU A 457 21.60 33.58 13.19
CA GLU A 457 22.01 32.19 12.95
C GLU A 457 21.46 31.25 14.03
N ALA A 458 20.83 30.14 13.63
CA ALA A 458 20.59 28.98 14.50
C ALA A 458 21.16 27.71 13.86
N LYS A 459 22.22 27.17 14.46
CA LYS A 459 22.87 25.92 14.02
C LYS A 459 21.98 24.71 14.32
N SER A 460 21.61 23.95 13.30
CA SER A 460 21.25 22.53 13.47
C SER A 460 21.79 21.69 12.31
N GLY A 461 22.47 20.59 12.65
CA GLY A 461 23.22 19.80 11.67
C GLY A 461 22.39 18.66 11.09
N TRP A 462 21.73 18.86 9.95
CA TRP A 462 21.04 17.75 9.25
C TRP A 462 21.08 17.81 7.71
N ILE A 463 22.24 18.18 7.14
CA ILE A 463 22.40 18.39 5.68
C ILE A 463 23.14 17.22 4.97
N GLY A 464 23.63 16.22 5.72
CA GLY A 464 24.44 15.12 5.17
C GLY A 464 23.68 14.00 4.44
N THR A 465 22.48 13.64 4.91
CA THR A 465 21.78 12.40 4.49
C THR A 465 21.00 12.54 3.18
N THR A 466 20.38 13.69 2.93
CA THR A 466 19.49 13.92 1.77
C THR A 466 20.22 13.80 0.43
N LYS A 467 21.47 14.26 0.35
CA LYS A 467 22.28 14.17 -0.88
C LYS A 467 22.72 12.73 -1.20
N VAL A 468 22.95 11.89 -0.18
CA VAL A 468 23.37 10.49 -0.38
C VAL A 468 22.21 9.63 -0.91
N LEU A 469 20.98 9.87 -0.44
CA LEU A 469 19.77 9.19 -0.93
C LEU A 469 19.45 9.49 -2.40
N ILE A 470 19.66 10.74 -2.84
CA ILE A 470 19.42 11.16 -4.24
C ILE A 470 20.35 10.43 -5.23
N PHE A 471 21.56 10.03 -4.82
CA PHE A 471 22.46 9.23 -5.65
C PHE A 471 22.29 7.71 -5.49
N LEU A 472 21.94 7.22 -4.29
CA LEU A 472 21.73 5.79 -4.05
C LEU A 472 20.49 5.23 -4.75
N ILE A 473 19.37 5.95 -4.78
CA ILE A 473 18.12 5.44 -5.35
C ILE A 473 18.26 5.18 -6.87
N PRO A 474 18.80 6.10 -7.70
CA PRO A 474 19.10 5.81 -9.10
C PRO A 474 20.07 4.64 -9.28
N LEU A 475 21.11 4.54 -8.44
CA LEU A 475 22.11 3.47 -8.53
C LEU A 475 21.50 2.08 -8.24
N LEU A 476 20.64 1.99 -7.22
CA LEU A 476 19.91 0.76 -6.88
C LEU A 476 18.91 0.37 -7.97
N LEU A 477 18.19 1.33 -8.56
CA LEU A 477 17.31 1.07 -9.70
C LEU A 477 18.09 0.60 -10.94
N LEU A 478 19.30 1.12 -11.17
CA LEU A 478 20.19 0.67 -12.25
C LEU A 478 20.71 -0.74 -12.01
N LEU A 479 21.10 -1.08 -10.78
CA LEU A 479 21.50 -2.44 -10.38
C LEU A 479 20.34 -3.45 -10.47
N LEU A 480 19.12 -3.07 -10.06
CA LEU A 480 17.92 -3.88 -10.23
C LEU A 480 17.58 -4.08 -11.71
N GLY A 481 17.69 -3.03 -12.54
CA GLY A 481 17.54 -3.12 -13.99
C GLY A 481 18.56 -4.07 -14.64
N LEU A 482 19.82 -4.02 -14.19
CA LEU A 482 20.86 -4.95 -14.63
C LEU A 482 20.57 -6.39 -14.19
N LEU A 483 20.13 -6.63 -12.95
CA LEU A 483 19.74 -7.96 -12.48
C LEU A 483 18.58 -8.54 -13.30
N VAL A 484 17.52 -7.76 -13.57
CA VAL A 484 16.41 -8.17 -14.43
C VAL A 484 16.91 -8.46 -15.86
N PHE A 485 17.82 -7.65 -16.40
CA PHE A 485 18.43 -7.89 -17.71
C PHE A 485 19.27 -9.18 -17.74
N PHE A 486 20.05 -9.48 -16.69
CA PHE A 486 20.81 -10.72 -16.59
C PHE A 486 19.91 -11.95 -16.40
N VAL A 487 18.80 -11.86 -15.68
CA VAL A 487 17.82 -12.95 -15.54
C VAL A 487 17.11 -13.24 -16.88
N ILE A 488 16.68 -12.20 -17.61
CA ILE A 488 16.04 -12.35 -18.93
C ILE A 488 17.06 -12.88 -19.97
N ARG A 489 18.29 -12.38 -19.96
CA ARG A 489 19.37 -12.85 -20.85
C ARG A 489 19.88 -14.25 -20.47
N GLY A 490 19.76 -14.63 -19.20
CA GLY A 490 20.03 -15.97 -18.68
C GLY A 490 19.00 -16.98 -19.17
N ARG A 491 17.70 -16.66 -19.10
CA ARG A 491 16.63 -17.52 -19.64
C ARG A 491 16.80 -17.76 -21.15
N ARG A 492 17.09 -16.71 -21.95
CA ARG A 492 17.39 -16.87 -23.38
C ARG A 492 18.66 -17.67 -23.70
N LYS A 493 19.54 -17.94 -22.72
CA LYS A 493 20.70 -18.86 -22.87
C LYS A 493 20.41 -20.29 -22.40
N ALA A 494 19.34 -20.50 -21.62
CA ALA A 494 18.85 -21.83 -21.25
C ALA A 494 17.97 -22.41 -22.36
N GLU A 495 17.03 -21.61 -22.89
CA GLU A 495 16.13 -22.02 -24.00
C GLU A 495 16.92 -22.48 -25.24
N VAL A 496 18.02 -21.81 -25.59
CA VAL A 496 18.90 -22.19 -26.72
C VAL A 496 19.78 -23.43 -26.42
N LYS A 497 19.82 -23.93 -25.18
CA LYS A 497 20.50 -25.19 -24.83
C LYS A 497 19.58 -26.40 -24.83
N ASP A 498 18.31 -26.23 -24.50
CA ASP A 498 17.36 -27.34 -24.45
C ASP A 498 16.85 -27.75 -25.85
N ASP A 499 16.75 -26.80 -26.78
CA ASP A 499 16.44 -27.10 -28.20
C ASP A 499 17.56 -27.88 -28.93
N ILE A 500 18.78 -27.89 -28.40
CA ILE A 500 19.91 -28.67 -28.96
C ILE A 500 20.01 -30.07 -28.32
N SER A 501 19.57 -30.25 -27.08
CA SER A 501 19.68 -31.53 -26.36
C SER A 501 18.52 -32.51 -26.63
N ILE A 502 17.35 -32.00 -27.03
CA ILE A 502 16.18 -32.84 -27.40
C ILE A 502 16.37 -33.56 -28.75
N GLY A 503 17.35 -33.14 -29.56
CA GLY A 503 17.66 -33.73 -30.88
C GLY A 503 18.35 -35.11 -30.87
N GLU A 504 19.07 -35.47 -29.79
CA GLU A 504 19.88 -36.71 -29.75
C GLU A 504 19.33 -37.82 -28.85
N ALA A 505 18.32 -37.53 -28.00
CA ALA A 505 17.82 -38.50 -27.01
C ALA A 505 16.72 -39.45 -27.51
N ASN A 506 16.07 -39.16 -28.64
CA ASN A 506 14.81 -39.82 -29.04
C ASN A 506 14.92 -40.79 -30.23
N ALA A 507 16.08 -41.46 -30.37
CA ALA A 507 16.38 -42.39 -31.46
C ALA A 507 16.69 -43.83 -30.98
N LYS A 508 16.05 -44.33 -29.91
CA LYS A 508 16.13 -45.76 -29.50
C LYS A 508 15.04 -46.25 -28.51
N SER A 509 13.82 -46.47 -29.01
CA SER A 509 13.08 -47.74 -28.77
C SER A 509 11.75 -47.78 -29.53
N LYS A 510 11.70 -48.58 -30.59
CA LYS A 510 10.44 -49.10 -31.15
C LYS A 510 10.34 -50.59 -30.80
N ASN A 511 9.12 -51.02 -30.45
CA ASN A 511 8.56 -52.37 -30.24
C ASN A 511 8.08 -52.52 -28.79
N THR A 512 6.78 -52.69 -28.48
CA THR A 512 5.87 -53.71 -29.02
C THR A 512 4.36 -53.34 -28.94
N LYS A 513 3.56 -54.12 -29.70
CA LYS A 513 2.10 -54.43 -29.63
C LYS A 513 1.34 -54.02 -28.34
N THR A 514 0.03 -53.73 -28.32
CA THR A 514 -1.09 -54.37 -29.08
C THR A 514 -2.32 -53.45 -29.18
N ALA A 515 -3.32 -53.82 -29.98
CA ALA A 515 -4.50 -53.01 -30.32
C ALA A 515 -5.73 -53.19 -29.40
N ALA A 516 -6.49 -52.08 -29.23
CA ALA A 516 -7.94 -51.91 -29.06
C ALA A 516 -8.16 -50.42 -28.70
N GLY A 517 -9.05 -49.61 -29.28
CA GLY A 517 -10.17 -49.92 -30.17
C GLY A 517 -11.49 -49.95 -29.41
N PHE A 518 -12.10 -48.78 -29.15
CA PHE A 518 -13.55 -48.61 -29.03
C PHE A 518 -13.94 -47.11 -29.04
N ASP A 519 -14.94 -46.76 -29.86
CA ASP A 519 -15.66 -45.48 -29.82
C ASP A 519 -16.62 -45.41 -28.61
N SER A 520 -16.96 -44.21 -28.15
CA SER A 520 -18.33 -43.79 -27.81
C SER A 520 -18.35 -42.33 -27.35
N ASP A 521 -19.33 -41.57 -27.82
CA ASP A 521 -19.69 -40.24 -27.32
C ASP A 521 -20.18 -40.27 -25.85
N ILE A 522 -19.96 -39.17 -25.13
CA ILE A 522 -20.97 -38.30 -24.45
C ILE A 522 -20.33 -36.93 -24.19
#